data_AF-A0A832LF14-F1
#
_entry.id   AF-A0A832LF14-F1
#
_cell.length_a   1.000
_cell.length_b   1.000
_cell.length_c   1.000
_cell.angle_alpha   90.00
_cell.angle_beta   90.00
_cell.angle_gamma   90.00
#
_symmetry.space_group_name_H-M   'P 1'
#
loop_
_entity.id
_entity.type
_entity.pdbx_description
1 polymer ?
#
loop_
_entity_poly.entity_id
_entity_poly.type
_entity_poly.pdbx_seq_one_letter_code
_entity_poly.pdbx_strand_id
1 'polypeptide(L)'
;MLDSDEVPCFLDIGSVIPKMATAFARLRYKRVATIKDLDEGKNYWANSIIQSKPESGENIDKLYSIKDKEELLRSEIKELTSTGIKVTYELLQQKSKLLESEFKEAFDKLRACGYIYVKPNKTIGVIEY
;
A
#
# COMPACT_ATOMS: atom_id res chain seq x y z
N MET A 1 -6.51 -17.78 5.18
CA MET A 1 -6.23 -18.16 3.78
C MET A 1 -7.37 -17.60 2.96
N LEU A 2 -7.08 -16.78 1.95
CA LEU A 2 -8.09 -16.42 0.95
C LEU A 2 -8.40 -17.68 0.14
N ASP A 3 -9.68 -17.95 -0.12
CA ASP A 3 -10.06 -19.05 -1.00
C ASP A 3 -9.43 -18.85 -2.39
N SER A 4 -9.29 -19.94 -3.17
CA SER A 4 -8.68 -19.88 -4.51
C SER A 4 -9.34 -18.85 -5.43
N ASP A 5 -10.60 -18.54 -5.14
CA ASP A 5 -11.49 -17.71 -5.95
C ASP A 5 -11.65 -16.29 -5.39
N GLU A 6 -11.00 -15.98 -4.26
CA GLU A 6 -11.04 -14.65 -3.65
C GLU A 6 -9.90 -13.77 -4.18
N VAL A 7 -10.26 -12.54 -4.55
CA VAL A 7 -9.32 -11.52 -5.01
C VAL A 7 -9.27 -10.39 -3.98
N PRO A 8 -8.07 -9.92 -3.56
CA PRO A 8 -8.00 -8.92 -2.52
C PRO A 8 -8.69 -7.61 -2.93
N CYS A 9 -9.64 -7.16 -2.12
CA CYS A 9 -10.46 -5.96 -2.40
C CYS A 9 -9.69 -4.64 -2.29
N PHE A 10 -8.46 -4.65 -1.77
CA PHE A 10 -7.58 -3.48 -1.73
C PHE A 10 -6.90 -3.18 -3.07
N LEU A 11 -6.97 -4.11 -4.04
CA LEU A 11 -6.54 -3.82 -5.40
C LEU A 11 -7.64 -2.97 -6.06
N ASP A 12 -7.28 -1.83 -6.63
CA ASP A 12 -8.22 -0.95 -7.34
C ASP A 12 -8.58 -1.54 -8.72
N ILE A 13 -9.34 -2.65 -8.70
CA ILE A 13 -9.77 -3.42 -9.88
C ILE A 13 -10.50 -2.50 -10.86
N GLY A 14 -11.35 -1.62 -10.33
CA GLY A 14 -12.18 -0.69 -11.08
C GLY A 14 -11.38 0.27 -11.95
N SER A 15 -10.18 0.69 -11.52
CA SER A 15 -9.34 1.57 -12.34
C SER A 15 -8.34 0.83 -13.22
N VAL A 16 -7.90 -0.38 -12.84
CA VAL A 16 -6.87 -1.13 -13.57
C VAL A 16 -7.42 -1.74 -14.86
N ILE A 17 -8.60 -2.38 -14.82
CA ILE A 17 -9.16 -3.08 -15.98
C ILE A 17 -9.43 -2.11 -17.17
N PRO A 18 -10.05 -0.93 -16.99
CA PRO A 18 -10.26 0.02 -18.09
C PRO A 18 -8.94 0.57 -18.69
N LYS A 19 -7.90 0.75 -17.86
CA LYS A 19 -6.58 1.19 -18.33
C LYS A 19 -5.92 0.12 -19.20
N MET A 20 -5.99 -1.15 -18.78
CA MET A 20 -5.50 -2.28 -19.57
C MET A 20 -6.26 -2.41 -20.90
N ALA A 21 -7.59 -2.29 -20.88
CA ALA A 21 -8.41 -2.30 -22.09
C ALA A 21 -7.99 -1.21 -23.08
N THR A 22 -7.75 -0.01 -22.57
CA THR A 22 -7.26 1.12 -23.38
C THR A 22 -5.85 0.86 -23.92
N ALA A 23 -4.96 0.25 -23.13
CA ALA A 23 -3.62 -0.10 -23.55
C ALA A 23 -3.62 -1.16 -24.68
N PHE A 24 -4.43 -2.22 -24.54
CA PHE A 24 -4.57 -3.24 -25.59
C PHE A 24 -5.15 -2.67 -26.89
N ALA A 25 -6.13 -1.78 -26.80
CA ALA A 25 -6.64 -1.07 -27.96
C ALA A 25 -5.55 -0.24 -28.65
N ARG A 26 -4.71 0.48 -27.88
CA ARG A 26 -3.59 1.28 -28.40
C ARG A 26 -2.52 0.42 -29.06
N LEU A 27 -2.14 -0.72 -28.47
CA LEU A 27 -1.18 -1.67 -29.06
C LEU A 27 -1.64 -2.20 -30.42
N ARG A 28 -2.97 -2.24 -30.64
CA ARG A 28 -3.61 -2.64 -31.90
C ARG A 28 -3.94 -1.45 -32.81
N TYR A 29 -3.41 -0.26 -32.51
CA TYR A 29 -3.65 0.98 -33.26
C TYR A 29 -5.14 1.35 -33.37
N LYS A 30 -5.98 0.93 -32.42
CA LYS A 30 -7.40 1.27 -32.36
C LYS A 30 -7.60 2.61 -31.65
N ARG A 31 -8.53 3.42 -32.15
CA ARG A 31 -8.94 4.69 -31.53
C ARG A 31 -9.96 4.53 -30.40
N VAL A 32 -10.68 3.40 -30.37
CA VAL A 32 -11.72 3.10 -29.38
C VAL A 32 -11.50 1.68 -28.87
N ALA A 33 -11.54 1.52 -27.54
CA ALA A 33 -11.48 0.21 -26.91
C ALA A 33 -12.82 -0.51 -27.07
N THR A 34 -12.77 -1.81 -27.34
CA THR A 34 -13.97 -2.65 -27.49
C THR A 34 -14.20 -3.48 -26.24
N ILE A 35 -15.40 -4.07 -26.11
CA ILE A 35 -15.71 -5.04 -25.05
C ILE A 35 -14.70 -6.19 -25.04
N LYS A 36 -14.21 -6.63 -26.21
CA LYS A 36 -13.17 -7.66 -26.31
C LYS A 36 -11.85 -7.21 -25.66
N ASP A 37 -11.45 -5.96 -25.85
CA ASP A 37 -10.23 -5.41 -25.22
C ASP A 37 -10.43 -5.28 -23.69
N LEU A 38 -11.67 -5.04 -23.23
CA LEU A 38 -12.03 -5.03 -21.81
C LEU A 38 -11.96 -6.42 -21.18
N ASP A 39 -12.54 -7.43 -21.84
CA ASP A 39 -12.48 -8.81 -21.37
C ASP A 39 -11.06 -9.34 -21.33
N GLU A 40 -10.22 -8.96 -22.30
CA GLU A 40 -8.81 -9.31 -22.30
C GLU A 40 -8.04 -8.61 -21.17
N GLY A 41 -8.34 -7.34 -20.89
CA GLY A 41 -7.86 -6.61 -19.70
C GLY A 41 -8.17 -7.33 -18.40
N LYS A 42 -9.43 -7.73 -18.23
CA LYS A 42 -9.91 -8.49 -17.06
C LYS A 42 -9.17 -9.82 -16.91
N ASN A 43 -9.09 -10.60 -18.00
CA ASN A 43 -8.47 -11.93 -17.98
C ASN A 43 -6.97 -11.84 -17.69
N TYR A 44 -6.26 -10.87 -18.29
CA TYR A 44 -4.84 -10.67 -18.05
C TYR A 44 -4.58 -10.30 -16.60
N TRP A 45 -5.32 -9.33 -16.07
CA TRP A 45 -5.22 -8.94 -14.66
C TRP A 45 -5.50 -10.12 -13.73
N ALA A 46 -6.58 -10.87 -13.94
CA ALA A 46 -6.92 -12.03 -13.12
C ALA A 46 -5.81 -13.08 -13.13
N ASN A 47 -5.26 -13.39 -14.30
CA ASN A 47 -4.15 -14.33 -14.44
C ASN A 47 -2.88 -13.83 -13.74
N SER A 48 -2.55 -12.54 -13.86
CA SER A 48 -1.41 -11.95 -13.14
C SER A 48 -1.58 -12.05 -11.63
N ILE A 49 -2.78 -11.80 -11.10
CA ILE A 49 -3.05 -11.93 -9.67
C ILE A 49 -2.91 -13.39 -9.22
N ILE A 50 -3.49 -14.34 -9.95
CA ILE A 50 -3.38 -15.77 -9.65
C ILE A 50 -1.92 -16.23 -9.67
N GLN A 51 -1.14 -15.82 -10.67
CA GLN A 51 0.29 -16.15 -10.78
C GLN A 51 1.15 -15.44 -9.74
N SER A 52 0.72 -14.27 -9.26
CA SER A 52 1.41 -13.52 -8.21
C SER A 52 1.03 -13.97 -6.80
N LYS A 53 0.11 -14.94 -6.65
CA LYS A 53 -0.14 -15.57 -5.34
C LYS A 53 1.20 -16.16 -4.88
N PRO A 54 1.76 -15.71 -3.75
CA PRO A 54 3.03 -16.23 -3.27
C PRO A 54 2.91 -17.74 -3.04
N GLU A 55 3.91 -18.51 -3.48
CA GLU A 55 3.99 -19.97 -3.27
C GLU A 55 3.92 -20.33 -1.77
N SER A 56 4.36 -19.41 -0.91
CA SER A 56 4.12 -19.46 0.51
C SER A 56 2.80 -18.76 0.82
N GLY A 57 1.89 -19.48 1.48
CA GLY A 57 0.80 -18.89 2.23
C GLY A 57 1.32 -18.08 3.44
N GLU A 58 2.24 -17.15 3.22
CA GLU A 58 2.54 -16.14 4.22
C GLU A 58 1.25 -15.37 4.46
N ASN A 59 0.71 -15.58 5.65
CA ASN A 59 -0.52 -14.96 6.07
C ASN A 59 -0.39 -13.45 5.81
N ILE A 60 -1.31 -12.88 5.03
CA ILE A 60 -1.34 -11.44 4.74
C ILE A 60 -1.30 -10.65 6.06
N ASP A 61 -1.85 -11.20 7.14
CA ASP A 61 -1.74 -10.63 8.49
C ASP A 61 -0.30 -10.44 8.97
N LYS A 62 0.66 -11.31 8.59
CA LYS A 62 2.09 -11.15 8.87
C LYS A 62 2.74 -10.04 8.02
N LEU A 63 2.24 -9.78 6.82
CA LEU A 63 2.71 -8.65 6.00
C LEU A 63 2.30 -7.31 6.64
N TYR A 64 1.15 -7.26 7.29
CA TYR A 64 0.66 -6.09 8.02
C TYR A 64 1.01 -6.06 9.51
N SER A 65 1.60 -7.14 10.04
CA SER A 65 2.08 -7.17 11.42
C SER A 65 3.23 -6.19 11.58
N ILE A 66 3.08 -5.29 12.54
CA ILE A 66 4.12 -4.41 13.05
C ILE A 66 4.84 -5.11 14.21
N LYS A 67 6.13 -4.86 14.39
CA LYS A 67 6.89 -5.38 15.54
C LYS A 67 7.00 -4.28 16.60
N ASP A 68 7.63 -4.61 17.72
CA ASP A 68 7.77 -3.71 18.87
C ASP A 68 8.36 -2.33 18.51
N LYS A 69 9.27 -2.27 17.54
CA LYS A 69 9.90 -1.02 17.10
C LYS A 69 8.92 -0.12 16.34
N GLU A 70 8.15 -0.71 15.42
CA GLU A 70 7.09 -0.01 14.70
C GLU A 70 5.96 0.42 15.64
N GLU A 71 5.60 -0.39 16.64
CA GLU A 71 4.63 -0.03 17.67
C GLU A 71 5.12 1.14 18.54
N LEU A 72 6.39 1.12 18.93
CA LEU A 72 7.03 2.21 19.67
C LEU A 72 6.99 3.50 18.85
N LEU A 73 7.44 3.46 17.59
CA LEU A 73 7.42 4.63 16.72
C LEU A 73 5.99 5.13 16.46
N ARG A 74 5.03 4.23 16.27
CA ARG A 74 3.61 4.58 16.11
C ARG A 74 3.06 5.31 17.34
N SER A 75 3.44 4.87 18.53
CA SER A 75 3.03 5.49 19.79
C SER A 75 3.63 6.89 19.94
N GLU A 76 4.91 7.05 19.63
CA GLU A 76 5.58 8.36 19.61
C GLU A 76 4.93 9.34 18.62
N ILE A 77 4.57 8.86 17.42
CA ILE A 77 3.86 9.67 16.42
C ILE A 77 2.49 10.10 16.96
N LYS A 78 1.73 9.19 17.59
CA LYS A 78 0.42 9.51 18.18
C LYS A 78 0.54 10.55 19.29
N GLU A 79 1.50 10.39 20.20
CA GLU A 79 1.75 11.36 21.27
C GLU A 79 2.08 12.74 20.70
N LEU A 80 3.01 12.83 19.75
CA LEU A 80 3.36 14.10 19.11
C LEU A 80 2.19 14.72 18.36
N THR A 81 1.38 13.92 17.66
CA THR A 81 0.21 14.41 16.94
C THR A 81 -0.87 14.92 17.91
N SER A 82 -1.05 14.26 19.06
CA SER A 82 -2.01 14.65 20.09
C SER A 82 -1.68 16.01 20.74
N THR A 83 -0.41 16.40 20.73
CA THR A 83 0.06 17.71 21.25
C THR A 83 -0.21 18.87 20.27
N GLY A 84 -0.76 18.61 19.09
CA GLY A 84 -1.01 19.61 18.05
C GLY A 84 0.24 20.05 17.29
N ILE A 85 1.40 19.43 17.56
CA ILE A 85 2.65 19.70 16.85
C ILE A 85 2.57 19.11 15.43
N LYS A 86 3.05 19.87 14.44
CA LYS A 86 3.21 19.38 13.07
C LYS A 86 4.34 18.36 13.04
N VAL A 87 3.99 17.09 13.00
CA VAL A 87 4.95 15.98 12.95
C VAL A 87 5.55 15.88 11.55
N THR A 88 6.87 15.92 11.42
CA THR A 88 7.60 15.66 10.17
C THR A 88 8.59 14.52 10.35
N TYR A 89 9.11 13.97 9.25
CA TYR A 89 10.10 12.90 9.30
C TYR A 89 11.35 13.31 10.08
N GLU A 90 11.86 14.52 9.84
CA GLU A 90 13.05 15.05 10.50
C GLU A 90 12.84 15.23 11.99
N LEU A 91 11.65 15.72 12.40
CA LEU A 91 11.30 15.85 13.81
C LEU A 91 11.25 14.48 14.50
N LEU A 92 10.64 13.49 13.84
CA LEU A 92 10.58 12.14 14.37
C LEU A 92 11.95 11.50 14.46
N GLN A 93 12.80 11.68 13.45
CA GLN A 93 14.17 11.14 13.46
C GLN A 93 14.99 11.73 14.62
N GLN A 94 14.77 12.99 14.97
CA GLN A 94 15.45 13.65 16.10
C GLN A 94 14.92 13.25 17.48
N LYS A 95 13.63 12.91 17.57
CA LYS A 95 12.96 12.61 18.85
C LYS A 95 12.79 11.13 19.15
N SER A 96 12.87 10.30 18.11
CA SER A 96 12.68 8.85 18.20
C SER A 96 13.73 8.22 19.10
N LYS A 97 13.31 7.22 19.87
CA LYS A 97 14.22 6.40 20.68
C LYS A 97 14.94 5.32 19.86
N LEU A 98 14.54 5.10 18.61
CA LEU A 98 15.16 4.14 17.70
C LEU A 98 16.48 4.66 17.12
N LEU A 99 17.42 3.75 16.84
CA LEU A 99 18.62 4.06 16.07
C LEU A 99 18.26 4.47 14.64
N GLU A 100 19.12 5.24 13.98
CA GLU A 100 18.82 5.81 12.65
C GLU A 100 18.46 4.76 11.58
N SER A 101 19.17 3.63 11.55
CA SER A 101 18.88 2.52 10.64
C SER A 101 17.52 1.88 10.93
N GLU A 102 17.20 1.69 12.21
CA GLU A 102 15.95 1.08 12.66
C GLU A 102 14.76 2.01 12.49
N PHE A 103 14.98 3.31 12.65
CA PHE A 103 13.97 4.34 12.47
C PHE A 103 13.45 4.35 11.04
N LYS A 104 14.36 4.34 10.06
CA LYS A 104 13.98 4.35 8.64
C LYS A 104 13.16 3.11 8.28
N GLU A 105 13.63 1.93 8.69
CA GLU A 105 12.92 0.67 8.45
C GLU A 105 11.53 0.67 9.09
N ALA A 106 11.42 1.09 10.34
CA ALA A 106 10.15 1.15 11.06
C ALA A 106 9.18 2.17 10.43
N PHE A 107 9.69 3.33 10.02
CA PHE A 107 8.89 4.36 9.36
C PHE A 107 8.33 3.88 8.01
N ASP A 108 9.18 3.28 7.18
CA ASP A 108 8.78 2.74 5.88
C ASP A 108 7.75 1.61 6.06
N LYS A 109 7.93 0.77 7.08
CA LYS A 109 6.96 -0.29 7.43
C LYS A 109 5.62 0.27 7.88
N LEU A 110 5.59 1.27 8.77
CA LEU A 110 4.34 1.92 9.22
C LEU A 110 3.58 2.56 8.06
N ARG A 111 4.30 3.17 7.11
CA ARG A 111 3.72 3.74 5.90
C ARG A 111 3.16 2.66 4.97
N ALA A 112 3.93 1.58 4.73
CA ALA A 112 3.50 0.48 3.88
C ALA A 112 2.26 -0.25 4.45
N CYS A 113 2.19 -0.37 5.78
CA CYS A 113 1.05 -0.99 6.47
C CYS A 113 -0.15 -0.05 6.67
N GLY A 114 -0.08 1.21 6.22
CA GLY A 114 -1.20 2.15 6.28
C GLY A 114 -1.50 2.71 7.68
N TYR A 115 -0.55 2.70 8.61
CA TYR A 115 -0.72 3.36 9.90
C TYR A 115 -0.48 4.86 9.83
N ILE A 116 0.34 5.30 8.87
CA ILE A 116 0.71 6.70 8.67
C ILE A 116 0.76 7.05 7.18
N TYR A 117 0.61 8.33 6.87
CA TYR A 117 0.81 8.87 5.52
C TYR A 117 1.53 10.22 5.56
N VAL A 118 2.22 10.57 4.48
CA VAL A 118 2.91 11.85 4.34
C VAL A 118 2.08 12.79 3.48
N LYS A 119 1.69 13.93 4.05
CA LYS A 119 0.93 14.99 3.34
C LYS A 119 1.83 15.75 2.36
N PRO A 120 1.25 16.47 1.37
CA PRO A 120 2.03 17.28 0.43
C PRO A 120 2.94 18.32 1.09
N ASN A 121 2.53 18.84 2.25
CA ASN A 121 3.32 19.77 3.06
C ASN A 121 4.37 19.09 3.96
N LYS A 122 4.69 17.81 3.71
CA LYS A 122 5.64 16.96 4.46
C LYS A 122 5.26 16.63 5.90
N THR A 123 4.06 17.02 6.34
CA THR A 123 3.57 16.61 7.66
C THR A 123 3.04 15.18 7.62
N ILE A 124 3.22 14.46 8.71
CA ILE A 124 2.77 13.08 8.86
C ILE A 124 1.37 13.09 9.44
N GLY A 125 0.45 12.38 8.79
CA GLY A 125 -0.87 12.07 9.32
C GLY A 125 -0.91 10.64 9.85
N VAL A 126 -1.64 10.43 10.93
CA VAL A 126 -1.96 9.10 11.48
C VAL A 126 -3.30 8.65 10.92
N ILE A 127 -3.42 7.36 10.59
CA ILE A 127 -4.68 6.73 10.21
C ILE A 127 -5.25 6.03 11.46
N GLU A 128 -6.43 6.47 11.90
CA GLU A 128 -7.16 5.87 13.00
C GLU A 128 -8.23 4.92 12.46
N TYR A 129 -8.35 3.75 13.10
CA TYR A 129 -9.37 2.73 12.84
C TYR A 129 -10.29 2.64 14.05
#